data_AF-A0A7S2E5V0-F1
#
_entry.id   AF-A0A7S2E5V0-F1
#
_cell.length_a   1.000
_cell.length_b   1.000
_cell.length_c   1.000
_cell.angle_alpha   90.00
_cell.angle_beta   90.00
_cell.angle_gamma   90.00
#
_symmetry.space_group_name_H-M   'P 1'
#
loop_
_entity.id
_entity.type
_entity.pdbx_description
1 polymer ?
#
loop_
_entity_poly.entity_id
_entity_poly.type
_entity_poly.pdbx_seq_one_letter_code
_entity_poly.pdbx_strand_id
1 'polypeptide(L)'
;MQEAAMSLIPSHQFASLQQDVGMILLDELQEDDLEASIFVVATLLNAGDSRNVEIAEINLRASERAMKMAAFSSAAKFATKGIDILPLDSWHNNFQHLTLSLYSVCAEAECYSANIKKAEYYCKEVLKQENLSMLDKRRVYNVLIENR
;
A
#
# COMPACT_ATOMS: atom_id res chain seq x y z
N MET A 1 -29.46 26.52 0.08
CA MET A 1 -28.99 26.57 -1.32
C MET A 1 -27.47 26.76 -1.28
N GLN A 2 -26.74 25.70 -0.95
CA GLN A 2 -25.28 25.72 -0.83
C GLN A 2 -24.70 24.35 -1.20
N GLU A 3 -25.19 23.77 -2.29
CA GLU A 3 -24.70 22.48 -2.84
C GLU A 3 -24.26 22.59 -4.30
N ALA A 4 -24.27 23.79 -4.91
CA ALA A 4 -23.94 23.97 -6.32
C ALA A 4 -22.47 24.34 -6.60
N ALA A 5 -21.66 24.64 -5.59
CA ALA A 5 -20.27 25.06 -5.79
C ALA A 5 -19.27 23.89 -5.89
N MET A 6 -19.60 22.71 -5.35
CA MET A 6 -18.71 21.54 -5.40
C MET A 6 -18.74 20.78 -6.74
N SER A 7 -19.68 21.10 -7.63
CA SER A 7 -19.79 20.47 -8.96
C SER A 7 -18.84 21.07 -10.02
N LEU A 8 -18.03 22.07 -9.66
CA LEU A 8 -17.26 22.90 -10.62
C LEU A 8 -15.74 22.76 -10.51
N ILE A 9 -15.25 21.89 -9.63
CA ILE A 9 -13.83 21.51 -9.63
C ILE A 9 -13.70 20.32 -10.59
N PRO A 10 -12.95 20.44 -11.71
CA PRO A 10 -12.62 19.28 -12.53
C PRO A 10 -12.08 18.18 -11.60
N SER A 11 -12.57 16.95 -11.72
CA SER A 11 -12.26 15.85 -10.78
C SER A 11 -10.77 15.71 -10.46
N HIS A 12 -9.91 15.99 -11.44
CA HIS A 12 -8.46 16.03 -11.30
C HIS A 12 -7.94 17.12 -10.34
N GLN A 13 -8.52 18.33 -10.35
CA GLN A 13 -8.14 19.40 -9.42
C GLN A 13 -8.54 19.06 -7.98
N PHE A 14 -9.66 18.36 -7.79
CA PHE A 14 -10.10 17.90 -6.47
C PHE A 14 -9.19 16.78 -5.94
N ALA A 15 -8.83 15.82 -6.80
CA ALA A 15 -7.88 14.76 -6.48
C ALA A 15 -6.49 15.30 -6.09
N SER A 16 -5.98 16.30 -6.82
CA SER A 16 -4.73 16.99 -6.47
C SER A 16 -4.83 17.64 -5.10
N LEU A 17 -5.92 18.38 -4.82
CA LEU A 17 -6.12 19.02 -3.52
C LEU A 17 -6.18 18.01 -2.37
N GLN A 18 -6.82 16.86 -2.57
CA GLN A 18 -6.84 15.79 -1.56
C GLN A 18 -5.43 15.27 -1.27
N GLN A 19 -4.62 15.07 -2.32
CA GLN A 19 -3.25 14.64 -2.16
C GLN A 19 -2.39 15.71 -1.44
N ASP A 20 -2.58 17.00 -1.75
CA ASP A 20 -1.90 18.10 -1.08
C ASP A 20 -2.24 18.13 0.43
N VAL A 21 -3.52 17.95 0.78
CA VAL A 21 -3.93 17.84 2.19
C VAL A 21 -3.31 16.61 2.85
N GLY A 22 -3.26 15.48 2.14
CA GLY A 22 -2.58 14.27 2.62
C GLY A 22 -1.10 14.51 2.94
N MET A 23 -0.39 15.25 2.09
CA MET A 23 1.02 15.60 2.31
C MET A 23 1.21 16.54 3.50
N ILE A 24 0.34 17.53 3.66
CA ILE A 24 0.38 18.42 4.81
C ILE A 24 0.16 17.64 6.12
N LEU A 25 -0.82 16.73 6.15
CA LEU A 25 -1.04 15.90 7.33
C LEU A 25 0.14 14.97 7.63
N LEU A 26 0.79 14.46 6.59
CA LEU A 26 1.97 13.62 6.75
C LEU A 26 3.15 14.38 7.39
N ASP A 27 3.36 15.63 7.00
CA ASP A 27 4.46 16.48 7.50
C ASP A 27 4.18 17.00 8.93
N GLU A 28 2.93 17.31 9.25
CA GLU A 28 2.56 18.00 10.49
C GLU A 28 2.18 17.05 11.64
N LEU A 29 1.66 15.85 11.34
CA LEU A 29 1.22 14.93 12.38
C LEU A 29 2.42 14.27 13.10
N GLN A 30 2.31 14.21 14.43
CA GLN A 30 3.23 13.39 15.22
C GLN A 30 2.96 11.90 14.96
N GLU A 31 3.96 11.05 15.22
CA GLU A 31 3.93 9.64 14.84
C GLU A 31 2.70 8.88 15.39
N ASP A 32 2.30 9.12 16.64
CA ASP A 32 1.13 8.47 17.24
C ASP A 32 -0.19 8.92 16.58
N ASP A 33 -0.31 10.21 16.24
CA ASP A 33 -1.50 10.78 15.59
C ASP A 33 -1.59 10.36 14.12
N LEU A 34 -0.43 10.29 13.44
CA LEU A 34 -0.31 9.76 12.08
C LEU A 34 -0.73 8.30 12.05
N GLU A 35 -0.25 7.49 12.99
CA GLU A 35 -0.62 6.09 13.09
C GLU A 35 -2.13 5.94 13.35
N ALA A 36 -2.70 6.72 14.28
CA ALA A 36 -4.14 6.74 14.54
C ALA A 36 -4.97 7.10 13.29
N SER A 37 -4.43 7.97 12.43
CA SER A 37 -5.10 8.53 11.25
C SER A 37 -4.67 7.91 9.92
N ILE A 38 -3.88 6.84 9.95
CA ILE A 38 -3.14 6.36 8.77
C ILE A 38 -4.03 6.02 7.57
N PHE A 39 -5.25 5.52 7.80
CA PHE A 39 -6.19 5.22 6.71
C PHE A 39 -6.70 6.49 6.02
N VAL A 40 -6.93 7.55 6.78
CA VAL A 40 -7.38 8.85 6.25
C VAL A 40 -6.26 9.45 5.41
N VAL A 41 -5.04 9.51 5.97
CA VAL A 41 -3.86 10.05 5.28
C VAL A 41 -3.56 9.25 4.01
N ALA A 42 -3.51 7.91 4.09
CA ALA A 42 -3.30 7.07 2.90
C ALA A 42 -4.39 7.28 1.83
N THR A 43 -5.65 7.42 2.24
CA THR A 43 -6.75 7.64 1.28
C THR A 43 -6.64 8.99 0.57
N LEU A 44 -6.28 10.05 1.29
CA LEU A 44 -6.03 11.38 0.73
C LEU A 44 -4.87 11.37 -0.25
N LEU A 45 -3.73 10.79 0.16
CA LEU A 45 -2.54 10.68 -0.69
C LEU A 45 -2.81 9.86 -1.95
N ASN A 46 -3.62 8.81 -1.85
CA ASN A 46 -3.94 7.93 -2.97
C ASN A 46 -4.90 8.52 -4.01
N ALA A 47 -5.53 9.67 -3.70
CA ALA A 47 -6.48 10.32 -4.60
C ALA A 47 -5.78 10.96 -5.81
N GLY A 48 -4.58 11.51 -5.62
CA GLY A 48 -3.78 12.11 -6.68
C GLY A 48 -2.93 11.12 -7.47
N ASP A 49 -2.26 11.64 -8.50
CA ASP A 49 -1.45 10.86 -9.45
C ASP A 49 0.05 10.90 -9.17
N SER A 50 0.51 11.64 -8.15
CA SER A 50 1.94 11.68 -7.84
C SER A 50 2.45 10.29 -7.43
N ARG A 51 3.66 9.98 -7.92
CA ARG A 51 4.38 8.76 -7.61
C ARG A 51 5.57 9.11 -6.73
N ASN A 52 5.30 9.33 -5.45
CA ASN A 52 6.31 9.57 -4.42
C ASN A 52 6.42 8.33 -3.52
N VAL A 53 7.65 7.83 -3.31
CA VAL A 53 7.94 6.66 -2.47
C VAL A 53 7.42 6.82 -1.06
N GLU A 54 7.40 8.04 -0.51
CA GLU A 54 6.83 8.33 0.80
C GLU A 54 5.33 7.94 0.89
N ILE A 55 4.58 8.10 -0.20
CA ILE A 55 3.19 7.63 -0.29
C ILE A 55 3.14 6.10 -0.28
N ALA A 56 4.11 5.43 -0.91
CA ALA A 56 4.19 3.97 -0.88
C ALA A 56 4.49 3.46 0.55
N GLU A 57 5.31 4.16 1.33
CA GLU A 57 5.56 3.86 2.74
C GLU A 57 4.30 4.04 3.60
N ILE A 58 3.53 5.10 3.38
CA ILE A 58 2.24 5.30 4.06
C ILE A 58 1.23 4.22 3.69
N ASN A 59 1.21 3.80 2.42
CA ASN A 59 0.40 2.66 1.99
C ASN A 59 0.84 1.34 2.64
N LEU A 60 2.14 1.12 2.84
CA LEU A 60 2.63 -0.04 3.59
C LEU A 60 2.10 -0.01 5.02
N ARG A 61 2.27 1.11 5.74
CA ARG A 61 1.76 1.27 7.12
C ARG A 61 0.26 1.03 7.23
N ALA A 62 -0.52 1.65 6.33
CA ALA A 62 -1.96 1.45 6.26
C ALA A 62 -2.31 -0.02 6.01
N SER A 63 -1.59 -0.69 5.09
CA SER A 63 -1.83 -2.10 4.78
C SER A 63 -1.52 -3.02 5.97
N GLU A 64 -0.44 -2.78 6.70
CA GLU A 64 -0.06 -3.55 7.88
C GLU A 64 -1.03 -3.34 9.04
N ARG A 65 -1.51 -2.12 9.25
CA ARG A 65 -2.57 -1.84 10.24
C ARG A 65 -3.86 -2.56 9.86
N ALA A 66 -4.26 -2.54 8.59
CA ALA A 66 -5.43 -3.27 8.11
C ALA A 66 -5.27 -4.79 8.31
N MET A 67 -4.07 -5.35 8.08
CA MET A 67 -3.78 -6.76 8.38
C MET A 67 -4.01 -7.09 9.85
N LYS A 68 -3.49 -6.27 10.78
CA LYS A 68 -3.69 -6.45 12.23
C LYS A 68 -5.16 -6.41 12.64
N MET A 69 -5.99 -5.70 11.88
CA MET A 69 -7.44 -5.59 12.08
C MET A 69 -8.25 -6.67 11.34
N ALA A 70 -7.60 -7.62 10.67
CA ALA A 70 -8.24 -8.59 9.77
C ALA A 70 -9.08 -7.96 8.64
N ALA A 71 -8.77 -6.71 8.26
CA ALA A 71 -9.41 -5.99 7.17
C ALA A 71 -8.68 -6.29 5.83
N PHE A 72 -8.65 -7.57 5.45
CA PHE A 72 -7.77 -8.08 4.39
C PHE A 72 -7.98 -7.42 3.03
N SER A 73 -9.23 -7.14 2.64
CA SER A 73 -9.51 -6.41 1.39
C SER A 73 -8.91 -5.00 1.37
N SER A 74 -9.00 -4.28 2.50
CA SER A 74 -8.37 -2.96 2.65
C SER A 74 -6.85 -3.06 2.66
N ALA A 75 -6.28 -4.08 3.33
CA ALA A 75 -4.85 -4.33 3.33
C ALA A 75 -4.31 -4.54 1.91
N ALA A 76 -4.94 -5.43 1.13
CA ALA A 76 -4.59 -5.66 -0.25
C ALA A 76 -4.70 -4.39 -1.10
N LYS A 77 -5.74 -3.58 -0.89
CA LYS A 77 -5.94 -2.31 -1.61
C LYS A 77 -4.81 -1.31 -1.37
N PHE A 78 -4.46 -1.05 -0.11
CA PHE A 78 -3.37 -0.11 0.22
C PHE A 78 -2.02 -0.65 -0.27
N ALA A 79 -1.72 -1.92 -0.02
CA ALA A 79 -0.46 -2.50 -0.46
C ALA A 79 -0.31 -2.48 -2.00
N THR A 80 -1.37 -2.79 -2.75
CA THR A 80 -1.36 -2.71 -4.22
C THR A 80 -1.09 -1.28 -4.69
N LYS A 81 -1.73 -0.28 -4.08
CA LYS A 81 -1.50 1.13 -4.42
C LYS A 81 -0.06 1.56 -4.10
N GLY A 82 0.53 1.05 -3.02
CA GLY A 82 1.96 1.23 -2.74
C GLY A 82 2.86 0.64 -3.82
N ILE A 83 2.55 -0.58 -4.31
CA ILE A 83 3.28 -1.22 -5.42
C ILE A 83 3.19 -0.38 -6.69
N ASP A 84 2.00 0.14 -7.02
CA ASP A 84 1.79 0.96 -8.23
C ASP A 84 2.62 2.26 -8.24
N ILE A 85 3.01 2.74 -7.06
CA ILE A 85 3.78 3.99 -6.87
C ILE A 85 5.29 3.74 -6.97
N LEU A 86 5.76 2.53 -6.64
CA LEU A 86 7.18 2.21 -6.64
C LEU A 86 7.81 2.37 -8.03
N PRO A 87 9.09 2.76 -8.11
CA PRO A 87 9.81 2.77 -9.36
C PRO A 87 10.02 1.33 -9.88
N LEU A 88 10.21 1.21 -11.20
CA LEU A 88 10.33 -0.10 -11.88
C LEU A 88 11.51 -0.95 -11.37
N ASP A 89 12.57 -0.30 -10.90
CA ASP A 89 13.80 -0.91 -10.40
C ASP A 89 13.79 -1.11 -8.87
N SER A 90 12.65 -0.94 -8.21
CA SER A 90 12.49 -0.95 -6.74
C SER A 90 12.99 -2.21 -6.03
N TRP A 91 13.05 -3.36 -6.73
CA TRP A 91 13.65 -4.60 -6.22
C TRP A 91 15.19 -4.57 -6.09
N HIS A 92 15.86 -3.70 -6.84
CA HIS A 92 17.33 -3.68 -7.00
C HIS A 92 17.99 -2.39 -6.49
N ASN A 93 17.25 -1.57 -5.76
CA ASN A 93 17.74 -0.31 -5.22
C ASN A 93 17.41 -0.18 -3.71
N ASN A 94 17.49 1.04 -3.19
CA ASN A 94 17.26 1.34 -1.78
C ASN A 94 15.83 1.04 -1.30
N PHE A 95 14.90 0.70 -2.21
CA PHE A 95 13.50 0.41 -1.89
C PHE A 95 13.20 -1.09 -1.81
N GLN A 96 14.21 -1.96 -1.86
CA GLN A 96 14.02 -3.41 -1.84
C GLN A 96 13.17 -3.87 -0.64
N HIS A 97 13.44 -3.35 0.56
CA HIS A 97 12.69 -3.73 1.76
C HIS A 97 11.22 -3.28 1.70
N LEU A 98 10.96 -2.05 1.24
CA LEU A 98 9.61 -1.54 1.05
C LEU A 98 8.84 -2.40 0.03
N THR A 99 9.48 -2.70 -1.09
CA THR A 99 8.94 -3.54 -2.16
C THR A 99 8.59 -4.94 -1.65
N LEU A 100 9.53 -5.59 -0.97
CA LEU A 100 9.31 -6.90 -0.37
C LEU A 100 8.12 -6.90 0.60
N SER A 101 8.03 -5.90 1.48
CA SER A 101 6.96 -5.80 2.46
C SER A 101 5.59 -5.61 1.81
N LEU A 102 5.48 -4.71 0.83
CA LEU A 102 4.23 -4.48 0.09
C LEU A 102 3.75 -5.74 -0.63
N TYR A 103 4.63 -6.40 -1.39
CA TYR A 103 4.28 -7.64 -2.08
C TYR A 103 3.92 -8.78 -1.11
N SER A 104 4.61 -8.86 0.04
CA SER A 104 4.29 -9.85 1.08
C SER A 104 2.94 -9.60 1.72
N VAL A 105 2.58 -8.35 2.04
CA VAL A 105 1.25 -7.99 2.54
C VAL A 105 0.17 -8.33 1.51
N CYS A 106 0.40 -8.00 0.23
CA CYS A 106 -0.52 -8.37 -0.84
C CYS A 106 -0.74 -9.89 -0.93
N ALA A 107 0.32 -10.69 -0.85
CA ALA A 107 0.22 -12.15 -0.87
C ALA A 107 -0.63 -12.69 0.29
N GLU A 108 -0.36 -12.26 1.52
CA GLU A 108 -1.09 -12.67 2.72
C GLU A 108 -2.55 -12.21 2.67
N ALA A 109 -2.79 -10.93 2.38
CA ALA A 109 -4.12 -10.34 2.36
C ALA A 109 -5.03 -10.98 1.29
N GLU A 110 -4.51 -11.24 0.09
CA GLU A 110 -5.26 -11.91 -0.97
C GLU A 110 -5.53 -13.38 -0.62
N CYS A 111 -4.60 -14.05 0.09
CA CYS A 111 -4.81 -15.42 0.58
C CYS A 111 -5.96 -15.47 1.60
N TYR A 112 -5.94 -14.60 2.62
CA TYR A 112 -7.02 -14.50 3.61
C TYR A 112 -8.36 -14.05 3.00
N SER A 113 -8.32 -13.38 1.84
CA SER A 113 -9.51 -13.01 1.07
C SER A 113 -9.97 -14.09 0.07
N ALA A 114 -9.36 -15.29 0.09
CA ALA A 114 -9.60 -16.39 -0.85
C ALA A 114 -9.33 -16.07 -2.34
N ASN A 115 -8.58 -15.01 -2.63
CA ASN A 115 -8.17 -14.61 -3.97
C ASN A 115 -6.87 -15.30 -4.39
N ILE A 116 -6.89 -16.63 -4.42
CA ILE A 116 -5.70 -17.49 -4.52
C ILE A 116 -4.80 -17.14 -5.71
N LYS A 117 -5.37 -16.89 -6.90
CA LYS A 117 -4.58 -16.55 -8.09
C LYS A 117 -3.73 -15.28 -7.91
N LYS A 118 -4.27 -14.28 -7.19
CA LYS A 118 -3.54 -13.05 -6.90
C LYS A 118 -2.48 -13.27 -5.82
N ALA A 119 -2.83 -14.02 -4.77
CA ALA A 119 -1.87 -14.39 -3.72
C ALA A 119 -0.64 -15.11 -4.32
N GLU A 120 -0.86 -16.08 -5.21
CA GLU A 120 0.20 -16.79 -5.91
C GLU A 120 1.02 -15.88 -6.83
N TYR A 121 0.39 -14.92 -7.49
CA TYR A 121 1.09 -13.93 -8.31
C TYR A 121 2.11 -13.15 -7.46
N TYR A 122 1.66 -12.57 -6.34
CA TYR A 122 2.54 -11.81 -5.45
C TYR A 122 3.63 -12.68 -4.82
N CYS A 123 3.32 -13.94 -4.45
CA CYS A 123 4.33 -14.89 -4.00
C CYS A 123 5.39 -15.13 -5.07
N LYS A 124 5.00 -15.35 -6.33
CA LYS A 124 5.93 -15.59 -7.44
C LYS A 124 6.85 -14.38 -7.67
N GLU A 125 6.33 -13.16 -7.61
CA GLU A 125 7.15 -11.95 -7.75
C GLU A 125 8.23 -11.83 -6.67
N VAL A 126 7.92 -12.17 -5.43
CA VAL A 126 8.91 -12.23 -4.33
C VAL A 126 9.90 -13.38 -4.52
N LEU A 127 9.43 -14.57 -4.91
CA LEU A 127 10.28 -15.75 -5.04
C LEU A 127 11.31 -15.63 -6.18
N LYS A 128 10.98 -14.88 -7.24
CA LYS A 128 11.88 -14.59 -8.37
C LYS A 128 13.13 -13.80 -7.98
N GLN A 129 13.12 -13.09 -6.85
CA GLN A 129 14.24 -12.24 -6.44
C GLN A 129 15.38 -13.08 -5.86
N GLU A 130 16.44 -13.31 -6.63
CA GLU A 130 17.55 -14.19 -6.25
C GLU A 130 18.41 -13.64 -5.11
N ASN A 131 18.43 -12.32 -4.95
CA ASN A 131 19.17 -11.60 -3.92
C ASN A 131 18.53 -11.65 -2.53
N LEU A 132 17.25 -12.05 -2.43
CA LEU A 132 16.55 -12.18 -1.15
C LEU A 132 16.82 -13.54 -0.51
N SER A 133 17.13 -13.53 0.79
CA SER A 133 17.35 -14.75 1.56
C SER A 133 16.06 -15.54 1.78
N MET A 134 16.19 -16.80 2.19
CA MET A 134 15.02 -17.61 2.59
C MET A 134 14.25 -16.96 3.75
N LEU A 135 14.95 -16.26 4.65
CA LEU A 135 14.34 -15.57 5.77
C LEU A 135 13.51 -14.36 5.32
N ASP A 136 14.01 -13.60 4.35
CA ASP A 136 13.27 -12.48 3.75
C ASP A 136 11.97 -12.96 3.09
N LYS A 137 12.02 -14.13 2.45
CA LYS A 137 10.88 -14.76 1.75
C LYS A 137 9.93 -15.52 2.69
N ARG A 138 10.16 -15.54 4.00
CA ARG A 138 9.37 -16.34 4.96
C ARG A 138 7.86 -16.10 4.86
N ARG A 139 7.44 -14.83 4.73
CA ARG A 139 6.03 -14.44 4.64
C ARG A 139 5.31 -15.12 3.47
N VAL A 140 5.91 -15.09 2.28
CA VAL A 140 5.34 -15.73 1.09
C VAL A 140 5.40 -17.26 1.15
N TYR A 141 6.40 -17.84 1.81
CA TYR A 141 6.42 -19.29 2.04
C TYR A 141 5.27 -19.76 2.93
N ASN A 142 4.93 -19.01 3.98
CA ASN A 142 3.80 -19.34 4.84
C ASN A 142 2.48 -19.37 4.06
N VAL A 143 2.23 -18.35 3.22
CA VAL A 143 1.06 -18.29 2.34
C VAL A 143 0.93 -19.54 1.46
N LEU A 144 2.05 -20.00 0.87
CA LEU A 144 2.06 -21.18 0.00
C LEU A 144 1.87 -22.50 0.75
N ILE A 145 2.17 -22.56 2.05
CA ILE A 145 1.96 -23.73 2.88
C ILE A 145 0.51 -23.79 3.37
N GLU A 146 -0.05 -22.66 3.80
CA GLU A 146 -1.43 -22.54 4.30
C GLU A 146 -2.48 -22.81 3.21
N ASN A 147 -2.11 -22.69 1.94
CA ASN A 147 -2.99 -22.86 0.79
C ASN A 147 -2.79 -24.21 0.05
N ARG A 148 -2.26 -25.23 0.74
CA ARG A 148 -2.21 -26.63 0.27
C ARG A 148 -3.30 -27.46 0.90
#